data_AF-A0A5J4J523-F1
#
_entry.id   AF-A0A5J4J523-F1
#
_cell.length_a   1.000
_cell.length_b   1.000
_cell.length_c   1.000
_cell.angle_alpha   90.00
_cell.angle_beta   90.00
_cell.angle_gamma   90.00
#
_symmetry.space_group_name_H-M   'P 1'
#
loop_
_entity.id
_entity.type
_entity.pdbx_description
1 polymer ?
#
loop_
_entity_poly.entity_id
_entity_poly.type
_entity_poly.pdbx_seq_one_letter_code
_entity_poly.pdbx_strand_id
1 'polypeptide(L)'
;MNKKVLIITGAGLAIGFAEALIYYNLGKNDPSKEFKLQIPKGAELLKTTGIIIVTSLATAALSNVLENAIADKQELIPITT
;
A
#
# COMPACT_ATOMS: atom_id res chain seq x y z
N MET A 1 -10.25 2.73 16.19
CA MET A 1 -9.14 2.52 15.23
C MET A 1 -8.75 3.88 14.65
N ASN A 2 -7.46 4.22 14.64
CA ASN A 2 -7.00 5.56 14.22
C ASN A 2 -7.28 5.77 12.72
N LYS A 3 -8.02 6.83 12.35
CA LYS A 3 -8.37 7.14 10.96
C LYS A 3 -7.13 7.21 10.06
N LYS A 4 -5.99 7.66 10.61
CA LYS A 4 -4.71 7.73 9.90
C LYS A 4 -4.20 6.35 9.48
N VAL A 5 -4.18 5.39 10.41
CA VAL A 5 -3.74 4.02 10.15
C VAL A 5 -4.61 3.37 9.07
N LEU A 6 -5.92 3.63 9.10
CA LEU A 6 -6.84 3.15 8.06
C LEU A 6 -6.54 3.76 6.69
N ILE A 7 -6.28 5.07 6.62
CA ILE A 7 -5.95 5.76 5.36
C ILE A 7 -4.63 5.23 4.79
N ILE A 8 -3.58 5.14 5.61
CA ILE A 8 -2.26 4.68 5.18
C ILE A 8 -2.32 3.22 4.74
N THR A 9 -3.01 2.36 5.51
CA THR A 9 -3.20 0.96 5.14
C THR A 9 -3.98 0.85 3.84
N GLY A 10 -5.08 1.60 3.69
CA GLY A 10 -5.89 1.59 2.48
C GLY A 10 -5.12 2.04 1.24
N ALA A 11 -4.34 3.11 1.35
CA ALA A 11 -3.47 3.58 0.28
C ALA A 11 -2.39 2.54 -0.07
N GLY A 12 -1.73 1.95 0.93
CA GLY A 12 -0.72 0.90 0.74
C GLY A 12 -1.30 -0.33 0.05
N LEU A 13 -2.51 -0.75 0.43
CA LEU A 13 -3.20 -1.86 -0.22
C LEU A 13 -3.51 -1.52 -1.68
N ALA A 14 -4.10 -0.35 -1.96
CA ALA A 14 -4.46 0.06 -3.32
C ALA A 14 -3.24 0.13 -4.26
N ILE A 15 -2.16 0.76 -3.79
CA ILE A 15 -0.90 0.86 -4.54
C ILE A 15 -0.28 -0.53 -4.73
N GLY A 16 -0.17 -1.32 -3.66
CA GLY A 16 0.44 -2.65 -3.72
C GLY A 16 -0.30 -3.60 -4.65
N PHE A 17 -1.64 -3.54 -4.68
CA PHE A 17 -2.43 -4.32 -5.65
C PHE A 17 -2.23 -3.83 -7.09
N ALA A 18 -2.18 -2.53 -7.33
CA ALA A 18 -1.92 -1.99 -8.66
C ALA A 18 -0.54 -2.41 -9.18
N GLU A 19 0.49 -2.28 -8.35
CA GLU A 19 1.85 -2.70 -8.67
C GLU A 19 1.93 -4.21 -8.94
N ALA A 20 1.32 -5.03 -8.08
CA ALA A 20 1.28 -6.47 -8.27
C ALA A 20 0.64 -6.88 -9.59
N LEU A 21 -0.46 -6.22 -10.00
CA LEU A 21 -1.10 -6.47 -11.28
C LEU A 21 -0.20 -6.08 -12.44
N ILE A 22 0.49 -4.94 -12.35
CA ILE A 22 1.44 -4.46 -13.37
C ILE A 22 2.59 -5.47 -13.51
N TYR A 23 3.25 -5.85 -12.41
CA TYR A 23 4.38 -6.79 -12.43
C TYR A 23 3.98 -8.18 -12.93
N TYR A 24 2.81 -8.66 -12.52
CA TYR A 24 2.28 -9.94 -13.01
C TYR A 24 2.09 -9.93 -14.53
N ASN A 25 1.51 -8.85 -15.05
CA ASN A 25 1.26 -8.70 -16.49
C ASN A 25 2.53 -8.50 -17.29
N LEU A 26 3.50 -7.75 -16.78
CA LEU A 26 4.82 -7.64 -17.40
C LEU A 26 5.49 -9.01 -17.51
N GLY A 27 5.55 -9.77 -16.40
CA GLY A 27 6.19 -11.09 -16.41
C GLY A 27 5.48 -12.13 -17.28
N LYS A 28 4.14 -12.10 -17.36
CA LYS A 28 3.38 -13.04 -18.20
C LYS A 28 3.38 -12.70 -19.68
N ASN A 29 3.60 -11.44 -20.04
CA ASN A 29 3.65 -11.00 -21.43
C ASN A 29 5.09 -10.87 -21.97
N ASP A 30 6.12 -11.05 -21.15
CA ASP A 30 7.54 -11.00 -21.56
C ASP A 30 7.87 -11.92 -22.77
N PRO A 31 7.32 -13.14 -22.90
CA PRO A 31 7.52 -13.95 -24.10
C PRO A 31 6.48 -13.74 -25.22
N SER A 32 5.45 -12.89 -25.07
CA SER A 32 4.36 -12.73 -26.05
C SER A 32 4.44 -11.44 -26.87
N LYS A 33 4.17 -11.53 -28.18
CA LYS A 33 4.15 -10.36 -29.09
C LYS A 33 2.96 -9.42 -28.87
N GLU A 34 1.95 -9.86 -28.12
CA GLU A 34 0.74 -9.09 -27.83
C GLU A 34 0.53 -9.01 -26.32
N PHE A 35 0.16 -7.83 -25.83
CA PHE A 35 -0.14 -7.60 -24.42
C PHE A 35 -1.52 -8.15 -24.08
N LYS A 36 -1.58 -9.06 -23.11
CA LYS A 36 -2.83 -9.61 -22.56
C LYS A 36 -2.92 -9.33 -21.07
N LEU A 37 -4.00 -8.66 -20.68
CA LEU A 37 -4.29 -8.35 -19.28
C LEU A 37 -4.80 -9.61 -18.58
N GLN A 38 -4.03 -10.07 -17.60
CA GLN A 38 -4.22 -11.29 -16.83
C GLN A 38 -4.18 -10.95 -15.34
N ILE A 39 -4.96 -11.68 -14.56
CA ILE A 39 -5.00 -11.54 -13.11
C ILE A 39 -4.36 -12.79 -12.49
N PRO A 40 -3.48 -12.64 -11.47
CA PRO A 40 -2.90 -13.78 -10.78
C PRO A 40 -3.97 -14.70 -10.20
N LYS A 41 -3.74 -16.02 -10.22
CA LYS A 41 -4.71 -17.04 -9.78
C LYS A 41 -4.16 -17.93 -8.67
N GLY A 42 -5.06 -18.43 -7.83
CA GLY A 42 -4.76 -19.46 -6.84
C GLY A 42 -3.70 -19.05 -5.82
N ALA A 43 -2.67 -19.89 -5.67
CA ALA A 43 -1.63 -19.71 -4.66
C ALA A 43 -0.76 -18.45 -4.87
N GLU A 44 -0.58 -18.03 -6.12
CA GLU A 44 0.23 -16.83 -6.44
C GLU A 44 -0.48 -15.56 -6.01
N LEU A 45 -1.79 -15.45 -6.28
CA LEU A 45 -2.63 -14.35 -5.80
C LEU A 45 -2.60 -14.27 -4.27
N LEU A 46 -2.71 -15.41 -3.58
CA LEU A 46 -2.74 -15.46 -2.13
C LEU A 46 -1.39 -15.04 -1.51
N LYS A 47 -0.27 -15.48 -2.09
CA LYS A 47 1.08 -15.07 -1.69
C LYS A 47 1.26 -13.56 -1.85
N THR A 48 0.96 -13.03 -3.03
CA THR A 48 1.11 -11.60 -3.33
C THR A 48 0.19 -10.74 -2.46
N THR A 49 -1.08 -11.14 -2.31
CA THR A 49 -2.04 -10.45 -1.43
C THR A 49 -1.56 -10.46 0.02
N GLY A 50 -1.06 -11.60 0.52
CA GLY A 50 -0.52 -11.70 1.87
C GLY A 50 0.65 -10.75 2.11
N ILE A 51 1.59 -10.67 1.16
CA ILE A 51 2.72 -9.73 1.23
C ILE A 51 2.21 -8.29 1.26
N ILE A 52 1.29 -7.92 0.36
CA ILE A 52 0.74 -6.56 0.29
C ILE A 52 0.08 -6.17 1.61
N ILE A 53 -0.72 -7.06 2.20
CA ILE A 53 -1.39 -6.83 3.49
C ILE A 53 -0.37 -6.60 4.60
N VAL A 54 0.61 -7.50 4.75
CA VAL A 54 1.64 -7.41 5.80
C VAL A 54 2.45 -6.12 5.65
N THR A 55 2.91 -5.82 4.44
CA THR A 55 3.71 -4.61 4.17
C THR A 55 2.90 -3.33 4.40
N SER A 56 1.63 -3.30 4.02
CA SER A 56 0.76 -2.13 4.23
C SER A 56 0.53 -1.87 5.72
N LEU A 57 0.28 -2.92 6.49
CA LEU A 57 0.13 -2.81 7.95
C LEU A 57 1.44 -2.38 8.62
N ALA A 58 2.58 -2.95 8.21
CA ALA A 58 3.89 -2.56 8.70
C ALA A 58 4.18 -1.08 8.40
N THR A 59 3.88 -0.62 7.19
CA THR A 59 4.03 0.78 6.77
C THR A 59 3.16 1.71 7.61
N ALA A 60 1.90 1.32 7.86
CA ALA A 60 1.00 2.11 8.70
C ALA A 60 1.47 2.19 10.16
N ALA A 61 1.97 1.08 10.70
CA ALA A 61 2.54 1.04 12.05
C ALA A 61 3.81 1.91 12.15
N LEU A 62 4.73 1.79 11.20
CA LEU A 62 5.95 2.60 11.12
C LEU A 62 5.63 4.08 10.99
N SER A 63 4.69 4.44 10.12
CA SER A 63 4.27 5.83 9.93
C SER A 63 3.72 6.43 11.21
N ASN A 64 2.91 5.66 11.96
CA ASN A 64 2.41 6.11 13.25
C ASN A 64 3.54 6.29 14.28
N VAL A 65 4.54 5.41 14.31
CA VAL A 65 5.71 5.56 15.20
C VAL A 65 6.52 6.80 14.84
N LEU A 66 6.81 7.01 13.55
CA LEU A 66 7.58 8.14 13.06
C LEU A 66 6.86 9.47 13.34
N GLU A 67 5.54 9.55 13.11
CA GLU A 67 4.77 10.74 13.46
C GLU A 67 4.87 11.06 14.94
N ASN A 68 4.76 10.08 15.84
CA ASN A 68 4.84 10.33 17.28
C ASN A 68 6.27 10.66 17.77
N ALA A 69 7.31 10.19 17.06
CA ALA A 69 8.70 10.47 17.40
C ALA A 69 9.19 11.81 16.85
N ILE A 70 8.64 12.27 15.72
CA ILE A 70 9.08 13.47 14.99
C ILE A 70 8.14 14.66 15.24
N ALA A 71 6.89 14.45 15.67
CA ALA A 71 5.98 15.53 15.97
C ALA A 71 6.45 16.32 17.20
N ASP A 72 7.15 17.42 16.97
CA ASP A 72 7.04 18.58 17.85
C ASP A 72 5.56 18.95 17.89
N LYS A 73 4.95 18.95 19.09
CA LYS A 73 3.58 19.41 19.29
C LYS A 73 3.52 20.91 18.96
N GLN A 74 3.42 21.27 17.69
CA GLN A 74 2.97 22.61 17.32
C GLN A 74 1.49 22.69 17.71
N GLU A 75 1.23 23.35 18.83
CA GLU A 75 -0.11 23.80 19.17
C GLU A 75 -0.58 24.70 18.03
N LEU A 76 -1.49 24.19 17.22
CA LEU A 76 -2.17 24.97 16.19
C LEU A 76 -3.07 25.97 16.90
N ILE A 77 -2.53 27.15 17.20
CA ILE A 77 -3.30 28.25 17.78
C ILE A 77 -4.26 28.75 16.68
N PRO A 78 -5.59 28.69 16.88
CA PRO A 78 -6.51 29.20 15.88
C PRO A 78 -6.31 30.72 15.74
N ILE A 79 -6.16 31.17 14.50
CA ILE A 79 -6.08 32.61 14.20
C ILE A 79 -7.48 33.18 14.36
N THR A 80 -7.70 33.94 15.43
CA THR A 80 -8.91 34.75 15.61
C THR A 80 -8.74 36.05 14.84
N THR A 81 -9.28 36.11 13.62
CA THR A 81 -9.53 37.35 12.88
C THR A 81 -10.97 37.36 12.41
#